data_AF-A0A7S0Q1U8-F1
#
_entry.id   AF-A0A7S0Q1U8-F1
#
_cell.length_a   1.000
_cell.length_b   1.000
_cell.length_c   1.000
_cell.angle_alpha   90.00
_cell.angle_beta   90.00
_cell.angle_gamma   90.00
#
_symmetry.space_group_name_H-M   'P 1'
#
loop_
_entity.id
_entity.type
_entity.pdbx_description
1 polymer ?
#
loop_
_entity_poly.entity_id
_entity_poly.type
_entity_poly.pdbx_seq_one_letter_code
_entity_poly.pdbx_strand_id
1 'polypeptide(L)'
;ERRQRRQLQDQLQELKGSIRVMCRARPLAADEADPVLSVPSSTEVVLNLPGRDGRKSFVFDHAFGTNCSQADVFEEVEPVLDSVLNGFNCCIFAYGQTGS
;
A
#
# COMPACT_ATOMS: atom_id res chain seq x y z
N GLU A 1 24.24 -19.22 -6.76
CA GLU A 1 22.80 -18.95 -6.59
C GLU A 1 22.47 -17.87 -5.54
N ARG A 2 22.75 -18.06 -4.24
CA ARG A 2 22.34 -17.09 -3.19
C ARG A 2 22.80 -15.64 -3.42
N ARG A 3 24.04 -15.43 -3.87
CA ARG A 3 24.56 -14.08 -4.20
C ARG A 3 23.84 -13.41 -5.36
N GLN A 4 23.46 -14.18 -6.38
CA GLN A 4 22.78 -13.66 -7.56
C GLN A 4 21.33 -13.29 -7.25
N ARG A 5 20.63 -14.11 -6.44
CA ARG A 5 19.30 -13.77 -5.92
C ARG A 5 19.34 -12.47 -5.11
N ARG A 6 20.37 -12.28 -4.28
CA ARG A 6 20.56 -11.06 -3.50
C ARG A 6 20.78 -9.83 -4.40
N GLN A 7 21.66 -9.91 -5.39
CA GLN A 7 21.88 -8.81 -6.34
C GLN A 7 20.60 -8.41 -7.08
N LEU A 8 19.80 -9.39 -7.52
CA LEU A 8 18.53 -9.12 -8.18
C LEU A 8 17.51 -8.47 -7.24
N GLN A 9 17.46 -8.91 -5.97
CA GLN A 9 16.58 -8.29 -4.96
C GLN A 9 17.00 -6.84 -4.66
N ASP A 10 18.29 -6.58 -4.50
CA ASP A 10 18.81 -5.24 -4.24
C ASP A 10 18.49 -4.30 -5.42
N GLN A 11 18.69 -4.76 -6.66
CA GLN A 11 18.32 -4.00 -7.87
C GLN A 11 16.82 -3.75 -7.97
N LEU A 12 15.98 -4.75 -7.65
CA LEU A 12 14.52 -4.58 -7.65
C LEU A 12 14.08 -3.53 -6.62
N GLN A 13 14.72 -3.48 -5.45
CA GLN A 13 14.41 -2.47 -4.44
C GLN A 13 14.88 -1.07 -4.85
N GLU A 14 16.05 -0.95 -5.47
CA GLU A 14 16.49 0.32 -6.06
C GLU A 14 15.50 0.82 -7.12
N LEU A 15 15.02 -0.08 -8.00
CA LEU A 15 14.05 0.25 -9.04
C LEU A 15 12.68 0.64 -8.50
N LYS A 16 12.20 -0.04 -7.44
CA LYS A 16 10.94 0.31 -6.76
C LYS A 16 11.04 1.62 -5.97
N GLY A 17 12.25 2.08 -5.66
CA GLY A 17 12.50 3.27 -4.87
C GLY A 17 12.62 2.98 -3.37
N SER A 18 13.37 3.83 -2.67
CA SER A 18 13.68 3.71 -1.24
C SER A 18 12.49 4.06 -0.33
N ILE A 19 11.50 4.78 -0.86
CA ILE A 19 10.27 5.16 -0.16
C ILE A 19 9.11 4.60 -0.97
N ARG A 20 8.26 3.81 -0.32
CA ARG A 20 7.02 3.29 -0.91
C ARG A 20 5.83 3.75 -0.07
N VAL A 21 4.79 4.26 -0.73
CA VAL A 21 3.55 4.70 -0.12
C VAL A 21 2.42 3.80 -0.62
N MET A 22 1.80 3.09 0.32
CA MET A 22 0.69 2.20 0.05
C MET A 22 -0.56 2.74 0.74
N CYS A 23 -1.70 2.68 0.04
CA CYS A 23 -2.99 3.04 0.60
C CYS A 23 -3.80 1.77 0.87
N ARG A 24 -4.45 1.69 2.03
CA ARG A 24 -5.36 0.59 2.36
C ARG A 24 -6.73 1.11 2.76
N ALA A 25 -7.74 0.70 2.01
CA ALA A 25 -9.13 0.94 2.34
C ALA A 25 -9.61 -0.12 3.34
N ARG A 26 -10.08 0.32 4.50
CA ARG A 26 -10.74 -0.55 5.49
C ARG A 26 -12.15 -0.90 4.99
N PRO A 27 -12.61 -2.15 5.14
CA PRO A 27 -14.02 -2.49 4.94
C PRO A 27 -14.93 -1.69 5.88
N LEU A 28 -16.02 -1.15 5.32
CA LEU A 28 -17.03 -0.40 6.06
C LEU A 28 -17.69 -1.29 7.12
N ALA A 29 -17.94 -0.72 8.30
CA ALA A 29 -18.80 -1.34 9.30
C ALA A 29 -20.28 -1.21 8.88
N ALA A 30 -21.14 -2.07 9.42
CA ALA A 30 -22.57 -2.11 9.06
C ALA A 30 -23.34 -0.80 9.33
N ASP A 31 -22.81 0.05 10.22
CA ASP A 31 -23.41 1.32 10.62
C ASP A 31 -22.84 2.53 9.85
N GLU A 32 -21.92 2.31 8.91
CA GLU A 32 -21.26 3.37 8.14
C GLU A 32 -21.98 3.63 6.80
N ALA A 33 -22.03 4.91 6.41
CA ALA A 33 -22.66 5.34 5.16
C ALA A 33 -21.92 4.86 3.91
N ASP A 34 -22.54 5.02 2.74
CA ASP A 34 -22.00 4.59 1.45
C ASP A 34 -20.53 5.02 1.25
N PRO A 35 -19.67 4.13 0.73
CA PRO A 35 -18.26 4.42 0.53
C PRO A 35 -18.09 5.54 -0.48
N VAL A 36 -17.59 6.68 0.00
CA VAL A 36 -17.06 7.77 -0.83
C VAL A 36 -15.77 7.34 -1.54
N LEU A 37 -15.08 6.33 -1.02
CA LEU A 37 -13.79 5.85 -1.53
C LEU A 37 -13.93 4.58 -2.37
N SER A 38 -13.28 4.57 -3.52
CA SER A 38 -13.21 3.43 -4.44
C SER A 38 -11.76 3.19 -4.88
N VAL A 39 -11.39 1.93 -5.07
CA VAL A 39 -10.05 1.51 -5.50
C VAL A 39 -10.18 0.83 -6.87
N PRO A 40 -10.16 1.58 -7.99
CA PRO A 40 -10.38 1.02 -9.32
C PRO A 40 -9.21 0.16 -9.82
N SER A 41 -7.99 0.40 -9.31
CA SER A 41 -6.78 -0.32 -9.72
C SER A 41 -5.85 -0.54 -8.53
N SER A 42 -4.82 -1.36 -8.70
CA SER A 42 -3.82 -1.62 -7.66
C SER A 42 -2.91 -0.44 -7.36
N THR A 43 -3.07 0.71 -8.02
CA THR A 43 -2.23 1.91 -7.81
C THR A 43 -3.05 3.18 -7.65
N GLU A 44 -4.35 3.16 -7.94
CA GLU A 44 -5.20 4.35 -7.92
C GLU A 44 -6.30 4.22 -6.87
N VAL A 45 -6.50 5.30 -6.12
CA VAL A 45 -7.61 5.47 -5.18
C VAL A 45 -8.41 6.69 -5.58
N VAL A 46 -9.73 6.54 -5.65
CA VAL A 46 -10.66 7.58 -6.11
C VAL A 46 -11.65 7.90 -5.00
N LEU A 47 -11.73 9.17 -4.63
CA LEU A 47 -12.74 9.74 -3.75
C LEU A 47 -13.85 10.41 -4.59
N ASN A 48 -15.08 9.95 -4.43
CA ASN A 48 -16.29 10.48 -5.05
C ASN A 48 -17.04 11.37 -4.05
N LEU A 49 -16.61 12.63 -3.92
CA LEU A 49 -17.17 13.53 -2.92
C LEU A 49 -18.53 14.09 -3.37
N PRO A 50 -19.55 14.14 -2.50
CA PRO A 50 -20.80 14.82 -2.80
C PRO A 50 -20.57 16.34 -2.81
N GLY A 51 -21.05 17.03 -3.86
CA GLY A 51 -21.01 18.48 -3.97
C GLY A 51 -20.03 19.03 -5.01
N ARG A 52 -19.55 20.27 -4.80
CA ARG A 52 -18.73 21.02 -5.78
C ARG A 52 -17.29 20.48 -5.96
N ASP A 53 -16.81 19.68 -5.01
CA ASP A 53 -15.44 19.15 -5.01
C ASP A 53 -15.22 17.94 -5.93
N GLY A 54 -16.31 17.36 -6.47
CA GLY A 54 -16.27 16.34 -7.51
C GLY A 54 -15.45 15.09 -7.18
N ARG A 55 -14.82 14.51 -8.22
CA ARG A 55 -13.99 13.29 -8.13
C ARG A 55 -12.52 13.67 -7.90
N LYS A 56 -11.90 13.15 -6.85
CA LYS A 56 -10.45 13.26 -6.59
C LYS A 56 -9.79 11.90 -6.78
N SER A 57 -8.64 11.87 -7.47
CA SER A 57 -7.85 10.65 -7.68
C SER A 57 -6.45 10.84 -7.10
N PHE A 58 -5.95 9.78 -6.47
CA PHE A 58 -4.63 9.70 -5.87
C PHE A 58 -3.93 8.43 -6.36
N VAL A 59 -2.65 8.57 -6.69
CA VAL A 59 -1.81 7.46 -7.16
C VAL A 59 -0.81 7.10 -6.07
N PHE A 60 -0.69 5.81 -5.81
CA PHE A 60 0.16 5.18 -4.80
C PHE A 60 0.99 4.07 -5.43
N ASP A 61 2.04 3.61 -4.74
CA ASP A 61 2.82 2.43 -5.17
C ASP A 61 1.96 1.17 -5.12
N HIS A 62 1.06 1.10 -4.14
CA HIS A 62 0.00 0.09 -4.10
C HIS A 62 -1.25 0.65 -3.42
N ALA A 63 -2.43 0.30 -3.95
CA ALA A 63 -3.74 0.57 -3.38
C ALA A 63 -4.45 -0.75 -3.08
N PHE A 64 -4.77 -0.97 -1.81
CA PHE A 64 -5.48 -2.15 -1.32
C PHE A 64 -6.96 -1.80 -1.11
N GLY A 65 -7.84 -2.52 -1.80
CA GLY A 65 -9.29 -2.38 -1.63
C GLY A 65 -9.80 -3.00 -0.33
N THR A 66 -11.10 -2.84 -0.06
CA THR A 66 -11.76 -3.32 1.16
C THR A 66 -11.74 -4.84 1.33
N ASN A 67 -11.57 -5.58 0.23
CA ASN A 67 -11.55 -7.04 0.24
C ASN A 67 -10.14 -7.62 0.46
N CYS A 68 -9.14 -6.76 0.66
CA CYS A 68 -7.75 -7.15 0.84
C CYS A 68 -7.51 -7.77 2.23
N SER A 69 -6.89 -8.95 2.26
CA SER A 69 -6.53 -9.65 3.48
C SER A 69 -5.22 -9.13 4.07
N GLN A 70 -4.94 -9.52 5.32
CA GLN A 70 -3.64 -9.22 5.94
C GLN A 70 -2.47 -9.92 5.24
N ALA A 71 -2.72 -11.08 4.63
CA ALA A 71 -1.71 -11.82 3.90
C ALA A 71 -1.30 -11.06 2.63
N ASP A 72 -2.28 -10.53 1.89
CA ASP A 72 -2.02 -9.76 0.67
C ASP A 72 -1.19 -8.49 0.96
N VAL A 73 -1.47 -7.80 2.08
CA VAL A 73 -0.66 -6.66 2.52
C VAL A 73 0.75 -7.11 2.91
N PHE A 74 0.88 -8.26 3.57
CA PHE A 74 2.17 -8.79 3.98
C PHE A 74 3.04 -9.17 2.79
N GLU A 75 2.48 -9.79 1.73
CA GLU A 75 3.23 -10.18 0.53
C GLU A 75 3.95 -8.98 -0.14
N GLU A 76 3.34 -7.79 -0.15
CA GLU A 76 3.98 -6.60 -0.72
C GLU A 76 5.08 -6.00 0.19
N VAL A 77 5.00 -6.27 1.49
CA VAL A 77 5.93 -5.78 2.53
C VAL A 77 7.04 -6.80 2.83
N GLU A 78 6.83 -8.09 2.56
CA GLU A 78 7.77 -9.19 2.80
C GLU A 78 9.19 -8.88 2.29
N PRO A 79 9.40 -8.31 1.09
CA PRO A 79 10.76 -8.00 0.60
C PRO A 79 11.55 -7.04 1.51
N VAL A 80 10.87 -6.23 2.33
CA VAL A 80 11.53 -5.34 3.30
C VAL A 80 12.22 -6.15 4.40
N LEU A 81 11.66 -7.31 4.78
CA LEU A 81 12.26 -8.19 5.78
C LEU A 81 13.59 -8.75 5.28
N ASP A 82 13.66 -9.13 4.01
CA ASP A 82 14.93 -9.56 3.39
C ASP A 82 15.99 -8.46 3.47
N SER A 83 15.63 -7.18 3.30
CA SER A 83 16.55 -6.05 3.45
C SER A 83 17.06 -5.92 4.88
N VAL A 84 16.17 -6.02 5.87
CA VAL A 84 16.55 -5.98 7.29
C VAL A 84 17.52 -7.11 7.62
N LEU A 85 17.23 -8.34 7.17
CA LEU A 85 18.11 -9.50 7.37
C LEU A 85 19.46 -9.35 6.68
N ASN A 86 19.53 -8.56 5.61
CA ASN A 86 20.77 -8.25 4.89
C ASN A 86 21.55 -7.07 5.48
N GLY A 87 21.08 -6.47 6.58
CA GLY A 87 21.76 -5.40 7.30
C GLY A 87 21.36 -3.98 6.89
N PHE A 88 20.25 -3.82 6.17
CA PHE A 88 19.70 -2.50 5.86
C PHE A 88 18.76 -2.00 6.96
N ASN A 89 18.78 -0.68 7.18
CA ASN A 89 17.81 -0.04 8.07
C ASN A 89 16.51 0.17 7.31
N CYS A 90 15.43 -0.45 7.77
CA CYS A 90 14.10 -0.30 7.18
C CYS A 90 13.12 0.27 8.20
N CYS A 91 12.12 0.97 7.72
CA CYS A 91 11.06 1.53 8.56
C CYS A 91 9.71 1.37 7.88
N ILE A 92 8.70 0.95 8.64
CA ILE A 92 7.31 0.84 8.19
C ILE A 92 6.47 1.68 9.13
N PHE A 93 5.70 2.62 8.56
CA PHE A 93 4.77 3.46 9.30
C PHE A 93 3.35 3.19 8.84
N ALA A 94 2.43 3.09 9.80
CA ALA A 94 1.01 3.18 9.53
C ALA A 94 0.54 4.60 9.84
N TYR A 95 -0.16 5.22 8.89
CA TYR A 95 -0.67 6.58 9.01
C TYR A 95 -2.15 6.61 8.65
N GLY A 96 -2.95 7.20 9.53
CA GLY A 96 -4.39 7.31 9.37
C GLY A 96 -5.04 7.99 10.57
N GLN A 97 -6.29 8.41 10.42
CA GLN A 97 -7.08 8.92 11.54
C GLN A 97 -7.41 7.79 12.54
N THR A 98 -7.71 8.11 13.79
CA THR A 98 -8.14 7.10 14.76
C THR A 98 -9.36 6.33 14.23
N GLY A 99 -9.23 4.99 14.15
CA GLY A 99 -10.27 4.10 13.64
C GLY A 99 -10.12 3.71 12.17
N SER A 100 -9.15 4.28 11.43
CA SER A 100 -8.77 3.79 10.10
C SER A 100 -8.06 2.44 10.16
#